data_AF-A0A0L0SCZ7-F1
#
_entry.id   AF-A0A0L0SCZ7-F1
#
_cell.length_a   1.000
_cell.length_b   1.000
_cell.length_c   1.000
_cell.angle_alpha   90.00
_cell.angle_beta   90.00
_cell.angle_gamma   90.00
#
_symmetry.space_group_name_H-M   'P 1'
#
loop_
_entity.id
_entity.type
_entity.pdbx_description
1 polymer ?
#
loop_
_entity_poly.entity_id
_entity_poly.type
_entity_poly.pdbx_seq_one_letter_code
_entity_poly.pdbx_strand_id
1 'polypeptide(L)'
;MTLLGSISSAWDDFLGCHLRRRKEKRSIEGEKPAAEIKGELPKLEDAPFDLKGRKIIFVLGGPGSGKGTNCTLLKDAFHLTHLSAGDLLRAEVASGSPLGSELNRMMAEGQLVPMDVTIHLLREAMARAPATSNGYLIDGFPRQVDQGKAFERLLHVVPAAVLFFDCSTEVMTQRLLKRGETSGRPDDNMASIKKRFKVFTEQTMPAVEYYRERGMVVSVHSEGKVEDVFARAKEMLMLRIPEWATLADKDHVEVNEA
;
A
#
# COMPACT_ATOMS: atom_id res chain seq x y z
N MET A 1 -17.06 34.65 -21.30
CA MET A 1 -15.63 34.97 -21.14
C MET A 1 -15.17 34.42 -19.81
N THR A 2 -14.15 33.58 -19.89
CA THR A 2 -13.67 32.59 -18.92
C THR A 2 -12.95 33.24 -17.74
N LEU A 3 -13.23 32.77 -16.52
CA LEU A 3 -12.40 32.99 -15.33
C LEU A 3 -11.75 31.64 -14.99
N LEU A 4 -10.52 31.45 -15.45
CA LEU A 4 -9.67 30.33 -15.09
C LEU A 4 -8.95 30.66 -13.78
N GLY A 5 -9.07 29.76 -12.81
CA GLY A 5 -8.47 29.86 -11.50
C GLY A 5 -6.96 29.64 -11.50
N SER A 6 -6.33 30.14 -10.44
CA SER A 6 -4.96 29.84 -10.06
C SER A 6 -4.96 29.36 -8.62
N ILE A 7 -4.87 28.04 -8.44
CA ILE A 7 -4.45 27.40 -7.19
C ILE A 7 -3.40 26.37 -7.59
N SER A 8 -2.17 26.84 -7.86
CA SER A 8 -0.98 25.99 -8.09
C SER A 8 0.27 26.78 -7.71
N SER A 9 0.48 27.05 -6.42
CA SER A 9 1.69 27.77 -6.00
C SER A 9 2.32 27.30 -4.69
N ALA A 10 1.69 26.41 -3.90
CA ALA A 10 2.32 25.87 -2.70
C ALA A 10 3.09 24.55 -2.95
N TRP A 11 2.72 23.79 -3.98
CA TRP A 11 3.28 22.48 -4.29
C TRP A 11 4.46 22.54 -5.29
N ASP A 12 4.38 23.43 -6.28
CA ASP A 12 5.45 23.64 -7.27
C ASP A 12 6.71 24.25 -6.64
N ASP A 13 6.56 25.12 -5.65
CA ASP A 13 7.68 25.76 -4.95
C ASP A 13 8.47 24.79 -4.06
N PHE A 14 7.79 23.78 -3.48
CA PHE A 14 8.44 22.76 -2.66
C PHE A 14 9.19 21.71 -3.52
N LEU A 15 8.61 21.32 -4.66
CA LEU A 15 9.24 20.42 -5.64
C LEU A 15 10.38 21.11 -6.41
N GLY A 16 10.23 22.37 -6.78
CA GLY A 16 11.23 23.14 -7.54
C GLY A 16 12.54 23.35 -6.78
N CYS A 17 12.47 23.52 -5.45
CA CYS A 17 13.64 23.68 -4.59
C CYS A 17 14.36 22.34 -4.32
N HIS A 18 13.65 21.21 -4.32
CA HIS A 18 14.23 19.89 -4.07
C HIS A 18 14.77 19.20 -5.35
N LEU A 19 14.12 19.38 -6.50
CA LEU A 19 14.54 18.77 -7.76
C LEU A 19 15.80 19.41 -8.37
N ARG A 20 16.08 20.68 -8.11
CA ARG A 20 17.30 21.36 -8.61
C ARG A 20 18.59 21.00 -7.85
N ARG A 21 18.51 20.31 -6.70
CA ARG A 21 19.69 19.88 -5.93
C ARG A 21 20.16 18.45 -6.22
N ARG A 22 19.57 17.77 -7.21
CA ARG A 22 19.85 16.35 -7.53
C ARG A 22 20.93 16.15 -8.60
N LYS A 23 22.01 16.95 -8.58
CA LYS A 23 23.22 16.71 -9.39
C LYS A 23 24.54 16.72 -8.62
N GLU A 24 24.50 16.71 -7.29
CA GLU A 24 25.70 16.42 -6.50
C GLU A 24 25.58 14.98 -5.96
N LYS A 25 26.54 14.12 -6.34
CA LYS A 25 26.75 12.80 -5.73
C LYS A 25 26.97 12.99 -4.23
N ARG A 26 25.92 12.80 -3.43
CA ARG A 26 26.04 12.74 -1.97
C ARG A 26 26.21 11.28 -1.59
N SER A 27 27.44 10.91 -1.27
CA SER A 27 27.77 9.66 -0.58
C SER A 27 26.89 9.58 0.67
N ILE A 28 25.94 8.65 0.72
CA ILE A 28 25.10 8.44 1.90
C ILE A 28 25.92 7.57 2.86
N GLU A 29 26.72 8.21 3.71
CA GLU A 29 27.22 7.57 4.92
C GLU A 29 26.04 7.40 5.89
N GLY A 30 25.70 6.15 6.23
CA GLY A 30 24.86 5.83 7.38
C GLY A 30 23.50 5.18 7.12
N GLU A 31 23.23 4.61 5.94
CA GLU A 31 22.11 3.65 5.84
C GLU A 31 22.51 2.37 6.61
N LYS A 32 21.83 2.10 7.74
CA LYS A 32 21.96 0.81 8.39
C LYS A 32 21.51 -0.26 7.40
N PRO A 33 22.32 -1.29 7.12
CA PRO A 33 21.91 -2.38 6.25
C PRO A 33 20.63 -3.02 6.80
N ALA A 34 19.76 -3.49 5.91
CA ALA A 34 18.62 -4.33 6.31
C ALA A 34 19.16 -5.48 7.16
N ALA A 35 18.54 -5.75 8.30
CA ALA A 35 18.99 -6.82 9.18
C ALA A 35 18.84 -8.17 8.47
N GLU A 36 19.85 -9.02 8.53
CA GLU A 36 19.77 -10.40 8.02
C GLU A 36 18.89 -11.24 8.95
N ILE A 37 17.91 -11.96 8.38
CA ILE A 37 17.12 -12.91 9.15
C ILE A 37 18.01 -14.11 9.48
N LYS A 38 18.12 -14.44 10.78
CA LYS A 38 18.79 -15.68 11.21
C LYS A 38 17.86 -16.87 10.95
N GLY A 39 18.02 -17.52 9.81
CA GLY A 39 17.29 -18.72 9.40
C GLY A 39 16.95 -18.73 7.90
N GLU A 40 16.70 -19.91 7.33
CA GLU A 40 16.16 -20.01 5.98
C GLU A 40 14.68 -19.61 5.99
N LEU A 41 14.28 -18.72 5.07
CA LEU A 41 12.85 -18.53 4.75
C LEU A 41 12.28 -19.90 4.36
N PRO A 42 11.05 -20.25 4.81
CA PRO A 42 10.39 -21.45 4.34
C PRO A 42 10.45 -21.47 2.81
N LYS A 43 10.86 -22.61 2.23
CA LYS A 43 10.86 -22.74 0.78
C LYS A 43 9.46 -22.40 0.29
N LEU A 44 9.38 -21.56 -0.73
CA LEU A 44 8.11 -21.34 -1.40
C LEU A 44 7.63 -22.71 -1.90
N GLU A 45 6.75 -23.39 -1.16
CA GLU A 45 6.22 -24.66 -1.61
C GLU A 45 5.53 -24.46 -2.97
N ASP A 46 5.61 -25.48 -3.82
CA ASP A 46 5.06 -25.54 -5.19
C ASP A 46 3.52 -25.54 -5.21
N ALA A 47 2.86 -25.04 -4.15
CA ALA A 47 1.41 -24.87 -4.10
C ALA A 47 0.97 -24.13 -5.38
N PRO A 48 -0.06 -24.61 -6.09
CA PRO A 48 -0.48 -24.05 -7.38
C PRO A 48 -0.75 -22.56 -7.25
N PHE A 49 0.20 -21.75 -7.73
CA PHE A 49 0.13 -20.30 -7.70
C PHE A 49 -0.20 -19.81 -9.10
N ASP A 50 -1.49 -19.80 -9.42
CA ASP A 50 -2.00 -19.28 -10.69
C ASP A 50 -2.55 -17.87 -10.51
N LEU A 51 -1.99 -16.90 -11.22
CA LEU A 51 -2.48 -15.52 -11.26
C LEU A 51 -3.26 -15.21 -12.53
N LYS A 52 -3.48 -16.21 -13.40
CA LYS A 52 -4.18 -16.02 -14.67
C LYS A 52 -5.58 -15.44 -14.42
N GLY A 53 -5.88 -14.33 -15.10
CA GLY A 53 -7.15 -13.62 -14.98
C GLY A 53 -7.32 -12.81 -13.69
N ARG A 54 -6.43 -12.94 -12.70
CA ARG A 54 -6.47 -12.18 -11.44
C ARG A 54 -5.71 -10.88 -11.58
N LYS A 55 -6.31 -9.76 -11.14
CA LYS A 55 -5.63 -8.45 -11.16
C LYS A 55 -4.94 -8.20 -9.82
N ILE A 56 -3.74 -7.64 -9.86
CA ILE A 56 -3.02 -7.19 -8.65
C ILE A 56 -3.04 -5.66 -8.63
N ILE A 57 -3.48 -5.09 -7.51
CA ILE A 57 -3.49 -3.65 -7.27
C ILE A 57 -2.61 -3.37 -6.06
N PHE A 58 -1.54 -2.62 -6.26
CA PHE A 58 -0.80 -2.06 -5.12
C PHE A 58 -1.56 -0.86 -4.57
N VAL A 59 -1.73 -0.80 -3.24
CA VAL A 59 -2.44 0.29 -2.58
C VAL A 59 -1.46 1.06 -1.70
N LEU A 60 -1.17 2.30 -2.12
CA LEU A 60 -0.16 3.18 -1.53
C LEU A 60 -0.78 4.48 -1.03
N GLY A 61 -0.07 5.16 -0.12
CA GLY A 61 -0.51 6.38 0.55
C GLY A 61 0.03 6.47 1.97
N GLY A 62 0.12 7.68 2.51
CA GLY A 62 0.75 7.92 3.81
C GLY A 62 0.02 7.24 4.98
N PRO A 63 0.69 7.05 6.13
CA PRO A 63 0.02 6.51 7.32
C PRO A 63 -1.18 7.40 7.68
N GLY A 64 -2.35 6.82 7.92
CA GLY A 64 -3.57 7.60 8.20
C GLY A 64 -4.36 8.07 6.98
N SER A 65 -3.92 7.79 5.74
CA SER A 65 -4.65 8.20 4.52
C SER A 65 -5.97 7.46 4.25
N GLY A 66 -6.33 6.45 5.07
CA GLY A 66 -7.61 5.72 4.91
C GLY A 66 -7.58 4.54 3.93
N LYS A 67 -6.38 4.10 3.48
CA LYS A 67 -6.19 2.92 2.61
C LYS A 67 -6.94 1.69 3.10
N GLY A 68 -6.65 1.21 4.32
CA GLY A 68 -7.22 -0.04 4.84
C GLY A 68 -8.75 -0.01 4.87
N THR A 69 -9.34 1.09 5.33
CA THR A 69 -10.80 1.28 5.32
C THR A 69 -11.38 1.17 3.92
N ASN A 70 -10.77 1.83 2.93
CA ASN A 70 -11.23 1.76 1.55
C ASN A 70 -10.92 0.40 0.90
N CYS A 71 -9.84 -0.28 1.28
CA CYS A 71 -9.55 -1.62 0.80
C CYS A 71 -10.62 -2.63 1.23
N THR A 72 -11.16 -2.51 2.46
CA THR A 72 -12.28 -3.33 2.91
C THR A 72 -13.51 -3.15 1.99
N LEU A 73 -13.86 -1.90 1.66
CA LEU A 73 -15.00 -1.61 0.80
C LEU A 73 -14.77 -2.05 -0.66
N LEU A 74 -13.59 -1.76 -1.21
CA LEU A 74 -13.21 -2.14 -2.58
C LEU A 74 -13.10 -3.66 -2.76
N LYS A 75 -12.66 -4.37 -1.71
CA LYS A 75 -12.59 -5.82 -1.68
C LYS A 75 -13.97 -6.41 -1.94
N ASP A 76 -14.98 -5.94 -1.23
CA ASP A 76 -16.33 -6.48 -1.36
C ASP A 76 -16.94 -6.09 -2.72
N ALA A 77 -16.81 -4.82 -3.15
CA ALA A 77 -17.38 -4.30 -4.40
C ALA A 77 -16.81 -4.89 -5.71
N PHE A 78 -15.62 -5.50 -5.67
CA PHE A 78 -14.98 -6.13 -6.83
C PHE A 78 -14.69 -7.62 -6.62
N HIS A 79 -15.14 -8.19 -5.50
CA HIS A 79 -14.83 -9.54 -5.03
C HIS A 79 -13.33 -9.87 -5.07
N LEU A 80 -12.52 -8.99 -4.48
CA LEU A 80 -11.07 -9.14 -4.37
C LEU A 80 -10.68 -9.75 -3.02
N THR A 81 -9.39 -10.05 -2.86
CA THR A 81 -8.80 -10.36 -1.55
C THR A 81 -7.95 -9.19 -1.09
N HIS A 82 -8.23 -8.66 0.10
CA HIS A 82 -7.41 -7.61 0.72
C HIS A 82 -6.28 -8.23 1.54
N LEU A 83 -5.05 -7.88 1.18
CA LEU A 83 -3.81 -8.33 1.83
C LEU A 83 -3.04 -7.12 2.35
N SER A 84 -3.03 -6.91 3.65
CA SER A 84 -2.25 -5.84 4.29
C SER A 84 -0.89 -6.37 4.71
N ALA A 85 0.18 -5.85 4.10
CA ALA A 85 1.55 -6.26 4.42
C ALA A 85 1.87 -6.06 5.91
N GLY A 86 1.35 -4.97 6.51
CA GLY A 86 1.52 -4.71 7.93
C GLY A 86 0.77 -5.70 8.83
N ASP A 87 -0.43 -6.16 8.42
CA ASP A 87 -1.17 -7.17 9.19
C ASP A 87 -0.53 -8.55 9.07
N LEU A 88 -0.02 -8.92 7.88
CA LEU A 88 0.72 -10.17 7.70
C LEU A 88 1.97 -10.23 8.60
N LEU A 89 2.74 -9.15 8.66
CA LEU A 89 3.90 -9.08 9.55
C LEU A 89 3.51 -9.19 11.03
N ARG A 90 2.42 -8.54 11.47
CA ARG A 90 1.94 -8.64 12.85
C ARG A 90 1.40 -10.03 13.17
N ALA A 91 0.70 -10.67 12.24
CA ALA A 91 0.21 -12.04 12.40
C ALA A 91 1.37 -13.02 12.53
N GLU A 92 2.44 -12.84 11.74
CA GLU A 92 3.65 -13.66 11.83
C GLU A 92 4.32 -13.48 13.20
N VAL A 93 4.43 -12.25 13.72
CA VAL A 93 4.89 -12.01 15.10
C VAL A 93 4.02 -12.71 16.13
N ALA A 94 2.70 -12.58 16.00
CA ALA A 94 1.74 -13.16 16.95
C ALA A 94 1.75 -14.71 16.92
N SER A 95 2.19 -15.32 15.82
CA SER A 95 2.31 -16.78 15.71
C SER A 95 3.36 -17.39 16.66
N GLY A 96 4.32 -16.58 17.13
CA GLY A 96 5.44 -17.06 17.94
C GLY A 96 6.46 -17.89 17.15
N SER A 97 6.42 -17.88 15.82
CA SER A 97 7.39 -18.59 14.97
C SER A 97 8.81 -18.02 15.15
N PRO A 98 9.86 -18.76 14.73
CA PRO A 98 11.22 -18.23 14.69
C PRO A 98 11.32 -16.94 13.85
N LEU A 99 10.60 -16.89 12.72
CA LEU A 99 10.51 -15.70 11.87
C LEU A 99 9.80 -14.56 12.61
N GLY A 100 8.68 -14.84 13.27
CA GLY A 100 7.91 -13.88 14.06
C GLY A 100 8.73 -13.25 15.20
N SER A 101 9.56 -14.04 15.86
CA SER A 101 10.45 -13.54 16.92
C SER A 101 11.46 -12.52 16.38
N GLU A 102 12.05 -12.79 15.21
CA GLU A 102 12.98 -11.87 14.55
C GLU A 102 12.27 -10.61 14.02
N LEU A 103 11.08 -10.77 13.43
CA LEU A 103 10.25 -9.65 12.99
C LEU A 103 9.85 -8.73 14.15
N ASN A 104 9.52 -9.29 15.32
CA ASN A 104 9.17 -8.52 16.50
C ASN A 104 10.35 -7.65 16.95
N ARG A 105 11.56 -8.23 16.98
CA ARG A 105 12.80 -7.51 17.28
C ARG A 105 13.04 -6.35 16.31
N MET A 106 12.96 -6.62 15.01
CA MET A 106 13.15 -5.62 13.96
C MET A 106 12.13 -4.48 14.06
N MET A 107 10.84 -4.80 14.24
CA MET A 107 9.77 -3.79 14.34
C MET A 107 9.90 -2.94 15.61
N ALA A 108 10.22 -3.54 16.76
CA ALA A 108 10.43 -2.81 18.00
C ALA A 108 11.62 -1.84 17.90
N GLU A 109 12.69 -2.22 17.19
CA GLU A 109 13.86 -1.39 16.95
C GLU A 109 13.68 -0.38 15.81
N GLY A 110 12.54 -0.41 15.10
CA GLY A 110 12.29 0.42 13.92
C GLY A 110 13.20 0.08 12.73
N GLN A 111 13.77 -1.13 12.71
CA GLN A 111 14.52 -1.66 11.57
C GLN A 111 13.57 -2.00 10.42
N LEU A 112 14.07 -1.88 9.19
CA LEU A 112 13.32 -2.30 8.02
C LEU A 112 13.32 -3.82 7.92
N VAL A 113 12.11 -4.38 7.84
CA VAL A 113 11.94 -5.80 7.53
C VAL A 113 12.49 -6.08 6.13
N PRO A 114 13.31 -7.13 5.96
CA PRO A 114 13.84 -7.52 4.65
C PRO A 114 12.76 -7.71 3.60
N MET A 115 13.09 -7.32 2.38
CA MET A 115 12.14 -7.27 1.27
C MET A 115 11.55 -8.64 0.95
N ASP A 116 12.39 -9.67 0.96
CA ASP A 116 12.03 -11.04 0.58
C ASP A 116 11.00 -11.66 1.54
N VAL A 117 11.04 -11.27 2.82
CA VAL A 117 10.10 -11.75 3.84
C VAL A 117 8.69 -11.25 3.54
N THR A 118 8.55 -9.98 3.19
CA THR A 118 7.23 -9.41 2.90
C THR A 118 6.64 -10.03 1.63
N ILE A 119 7.46 -10.24 0.60
CA ILE A 119 7.03 -10.88 -0.66
C ILE A 119 6.63 -12.34 -0.40
N HIS A 120 7.39 -13.06 0.43
CA HIS A 120 7.07 -14.43 0.82
C HIS A 120 5.71 -14.52 1.53
N LEU A 121 5.50 -13.72 2.58
CA LEU A 121 4.23 -13.67 3.31
C LEU A 121 3.05 -13.29 2.41
N LEU A 122 3.25 -12.33 1.50
CA LEU A 122 2.24 -11.94 0.52
C LEU A 122 1.89 -13.11 -0.40
N ARG A 123 2.89 -13.82 -0.94
CA ARG A 123 2.63 -14.98 -1.82
C ARG A 123 1.86 -16.07 -1.09
N GLU A 124 2.24 -16.42 0.13
CA GLU A 124 1.52 -17.42 0.92
C GLU A 124 0.08 -17.00 1.21
N ALA A 125 -0.16 -15.72 1.48
CA ALA A 125 -1.50 -15.20 1.67
C ALA A 125 -2.31 -15.23 0.36
N MET A 126 -1.68 -14.94 -0.78
CA MET A 126 -2.31 -15.04 -2.10
C MET A 126 -2.64 -16.50 -2.48
N ALA A 127 -1.78 -17.45 -2.14
CA ALA A 127 -1.98 -18.88 -2.39
C ALA A 127 -3.11 -19.48 -1.54
N ARG A 128 -3.32 -18.94 -0.33
CA ARG A 128 -4.44 -19.31 0.56
C ARG A 128 -5.74 -18.57 0.26
N ALA A 129 -5.72 -17.59 -0.64
CA ALA A 129 -6.90 -16.80 -0.95
C ALA A 129 -7.98 -17.65 -1.65
N PRO A 130 -9.27 -17.33 -1.48
CA PRO A 130 -10.35 -18.06 -2.13
C PRO A 130 -10.18 -18.08 -3.65
N ALA A 131 -10.44 -19.24 -4.27
CA ALA A 131 -10.35 -19.38 -5.73
C ALA A 131 -11.30 -18.43 -6.48
N THR A 132 -12.39 -18.02 -5.83
CA THR A 132 -13.39 -17.06 -6.30
C THR A 132 -12.91 -15.60 -6.33
N SER A 133 -11.73 -15.30 -5.78
CA SER A 133 -11.19 -13.95 -5.78
C SER A 133 -10.80 -13.49 -7.19
N ASN A 134 -11.32 -12.34 -7.60
CA ASN A 134 -11.01 -11.71 -8.90
C ASN A 134 -9.62 -11.05 -8.95
N GLY A 135 -8.93 -10.99 -7.82
CA GLY A 135 -7.65 -10.30 -7.71
C GLY A 135 -7.27 -9.98 -6.27
N TYR A 136 -6.27 -9.11 -6.12
CA TYR A 136 -5.66 -8.79 -4.84
C TYR A 136 -5.46 -7.29 -4.68
N LEU A 137 -5.92 -6.75 -3.55
CA LEU A 137 -5.56 -5.43 -3.05
C LEU A 137 -4.41 -5.60 -2.05
N ILE A 138 -3.20 -5.20 -2.46
CA ILE A 138 -2.00 -5.31 -1.62
C ILE A 138 -1.76 -3.95 -0.93
N ASP A 139 -2.18 -3.84 0.32
CA ASP A 139 -2.15 -2.61 1.12
C ASP A 139 -0.81 -2.43 1.85
N GLY A 140 -0.20 -1.27 1.62
CA GLY A 140 1.03 -0.86 2.29
C GLY A 140 2.30 -1.49 1.71
N PHE A 141 2.22 -2.02 0.48
CA PHE A 141 3.33 -2.55 -0.30
C PHE A 141 3.18 -2.14 -1.78
N PRO A 142 4.27 -1.82 -2.50
CA PRO A 142 5.65 -1.75 -2.03
C PRO A 142 5.96 -0.45 -1.28
N ARG A 143 6.84 -0.52 -0.27
CA ARG A 143 7.35 0.66 0.46
C ARG A 143 8.63 1.25 -0.13
N GLN A 144 9.27 0.52 -1.05
CA GLN A 144 10.45 0.92 -1.79
C GLN A 144 10.35 0.42 -3.22
N VAL A 145 11.00 1.12 -4.16
CA VAL A 145 10.99 0.77 -5.59
C VAL A 145 11.41 -0.69 -5.81
N ASP A 146 12.49 -1.11 -5.16
CA ASP A 146 13.05 -2.44 -5.41
C ASP A 146 12.16 -3.57 -4.86
N GLN A 147 11.26 -3.26 -3.90
CA GLN A 147 10.29 -4.25 -3.40
C GLN A 147 9.28 -4.59 -4.48
N GLY A 148 8.77 -3.56 -5.17
CA GLY A 148 7.87 -3.72 -6.30
C GLY A 148 8.54 -4.50 -7.44
N LYS A 149 9.77 -4.12 -7.81
CA LYS A 149 10.54 -4.85 -8.83
C LYS A 149 10.83 -6.30 -8.45
N ALA A 150 11.15 -6.57 -7.19
CA ALA A 150 11.40 -7.93 -6.71
C ALA A 150 10.10 -8.77 -6.75
N PHE A 151 8.98 -8.21 -6.33
CA PHE A 151 7.67 -8.85 -6.43
C PHE A 151 7.35 -9.20 -7.89
N GLU A 152 7.55 -8.26 -8.82
CA GLU A 152 7.28 -8.48 -10.25
C GLU A 152 8.13 -9.61 -10.84
N ARG A 153 9.42 -9.66 -10.47
CA ARG A 153 10.34 -10.71 -10.94
C ARG A 153 10.02 -12.07 -10.33
N LEU A 154 9.82 -12.13 -9.01
CA LEU A 154 9.65 -13.39 -8.27
C LEU A 154 8.31 -14.06 -8.56
N LEU A 155 7.26 -13.26 -8.80
CA LEU A 155 5.92 -13.77 -9.08
C LEU A 155 5.56 -13.70 -10.58
N HIS A 156 6.49 -13.26 -11.42
CA HIS A 156 6.31 -13.12 -12.87
C HIS A 156 5.03 -12.37 -13.26
N VAL A 157 4.71 -11.28 -12.54
CA VAL A 157 3.47 -10.53 -12.70
C VAL A 157 3.69 -9.05 -12.51
N VAL A 158 2.99 -8.22 -13.28
CA VAL A 158 3.01 -6.75 -13.14
C VAL A 158 1.67 -6.30 -12.55
N PRO A 159 1.64 -5.39 -11.56
CA PRO A 159 0.36 -4.89 -11.03
C PRO A 159 -0.44 -4.21 -12.15
N ALA A 160 -1.76 -4.40 -12.16
CA ALA A 160 -2.64 -3.75 -13.12
C ALA A 160 -2.74 -2.23 -12.87
N ALA A 161 -2.65 -1.84 -11.60
CA ALA A 161 -2.65 -0.45 -11.15
C ALA A 161 -1.94 -0.28 -9.81
N VAL A 162 -1.52 0.96 -9.54
CA VAL A 162 -1.14 1.43 -8.20
C VAL A 162 -2.19 2.46 -7.76
N LEU A 163 -3.07 2.07 -6.83
CA LEU A 163 -4.06 2.96 -6.25
C LEU A 163 -3.41 3.80 -5.15
N PHE A 164 -3.26 5.09 -5.38
CA PHE A 164 -2.60 6.02 -4.49
C PHE A 164 -3.60 6.92 -3.76
N PHE A 165 -3.69 6.78 -2.45
CA PHE A 165 -4.48 7.64 -1.58
C PHE A 165 -3.69 8.89 -1.19
N ASP A 166 -4.00 9.99 -1.86
CA ASP A 166 -3.43 11.31 -1.60
C ASP A 166 -4.17 12.00 -0.46
N CYS A 167 -3.44 12.45 0.56
CA CYS A 167 -3.99 13.00 1.79
C CYS A 167 -3.02 14.01 2.36
N SER A 168 -3.53 15.13 2.88
CA SER A 168 -2.68 16.07 3.62
C SER A 168 -2.09 15.45 4.89
N THR A 169 -0.90 15.91 5.27
CA THR A 169 -0.21 15.45 6.48
C THR A 169 -1.01 15.77 7.73
N GLU A 170 -1.73 16.90 7.71
CA GLU A 170 -2.62 17.39 8.75
C GLU A 170 -3.74 16.39 9.03
N VAL A 171 -4.50 16.00 7.99
CA VAL A 171 -5.60 15.04 8.10
C VAL A 171 -5.07 13.65 8.50
N MET A 172 -3.94 13.22 7.91
CA MET A 172 -3.30 11.96 8.28
C MET A 172 -2.92 11.92 9.77
N THR A 173 -2.33 13.01 10.28
CA THR A 173 -1.93 13.12 11.69
C THR A 173 -3.14 13.06 12.62
N GLN A 174 -4.20 13.82 12.31
CA GLN A 174 -5.44 13.81 13.10
C GLN A 174 -6.05 12.40 13.17
N ARG A 175 -6.10 11.69 12.03
CA ARG A 175 -6.62 10.31 11.96
C ARG A 175 -5.78 9.33 12.76
N LEU A 176 -4.46 9.45 12.73
CA LEU A 176 -3.55 8.57 13.48
C LEU A 176 -3.67 8.77 15.00
N LEU A 177 -3.77 10.02 15.46
CA LEU A 177 -3.96 10.33 16.88
C LEU A 177 -5.27 9.75 17.41
N LYS A 178 -6.38 9.98 16.70
CA LYS A 178 -7.70 9.42 17.05
C LYS A 178 -7.70 7.89 17.06
N ARG A 179 -6.92 7.26 16.16
CA ARG A 179 -6.78 5.80 16.13
C ARG A 179 -5.93 5.27 17.29
N GLY A 180 -4.91 6.01 17.71
CA GLY A 180 -4.12 5.67 18.90
C GLY A 180 -4.95 5.60 20.17
N GLU A 181 -5.97 6.46 20.29
CA GLU A 181 -6.91 6.46 21.42
C GLU A 181 -7.83 5.24 21.48
N THR A 182 -8.11 4.60 20.33
CA THR A 182 -9.19 3.60 20.20
C THR A 182 -8.73 2.19 19.86
N SER A 183 -7.57 2.03 19.19
CA SER A 183 -7.20 0.76 18.55
C SER A 183 -6.15 -0.08 19.30
N GLY A 184 -5.51 0.49 20.34
CA GLY A 184 -4.42 -0.19 21.06
C GLY A 184 -3.15 -0.43 20.23
N ARG A 185 -2.99 0.22 19.06
CA ARG A 185 -1.79 0.09 18.23
C ARG A 185 -0.59 0.77 18.90
N PRO A 186 0.47 0.02 19.28
CA PRO A 186 1.59 0.57 20.04
C PRO A 186 2.40 1.61 19.25
N ASP A 187 2.32 1.61 17.92
CA ASP A 187 3.03 2.51 17.00
C ASP A 187 2.26 3.79 16.62
N ASP A 188 1.09 4.05 17.20
CA ASP A 188 0.27 5.25 16.95
C ASP A 188 0.52 6.35 18.01
N ASN A 189 1.80 6.61 18.33
CA ASN A 189 2.24 7.74 19.17
C ASN A 189 2.98 8.82 18.33
N MET A 190 3.06 10.06 18.81
CA MET A 190 3.59 11.19 18.04
C MET A 190 5.02 10.98 17.51
N ALA A 191 5.89 10.34 18.29
CA ALA A 191 7.26 10.04 17.87
C ALA A 191 7.28 9.03 16.70
N SER A 192 6.42 8.02 16.76
CA SER A 192 6.27 6.99 15.73
C SER A 192 5.58 7.52 14.48
N ILE A 193 4.58 8.39 14.63
CA ILE A 193 3.90 9.07 13.53
C ILE A 193 4.90 9.87 12.68
N LYS A 194 5.75 10.69 13.30
CA LYS A 194 6.78 11.46 12.60
C LYS A 194 7.74 10.56 11.81
N LYS A 195 8.20 9.46 12.41
CA LYS A 195 9.06 8.47 11.74
C LYS A 195 8.35 7.84 10.54
N ARG A 196 7.07 7.51 10.67
CA ARG A 196 6.29 6.89 9.59
C ARG A 196 6.05 7.85 8.42
N PHE A 197 5.83 9.14 8.68
CA PHE A 197 5.81 10.14 7.60
C PHE A 197 7.15 10.27 6.91
N LYS A 198 8.25 10.34 7.68
CA LYS A 198 9.59 10.39 7.12
C LYS A 198 9.87 9.20 6.19
N VAL A 199 9.60 7.98 6.65
CA VAL A 199 9.77 6.76 5.85
C VAL A 199 8.88 6.79 4.60
N PHE A 200 7.62 7.21 4.73
CA PHE A 200 6.73 7.33 3.58
C PHE A 200 7.28 8.29 2.52
N THR A 201 7.69 9.49 2.92
CA THR A 201 8.23 10.50 2.00
C THR A 201 9.56 10.09 1.38
N GLU A 202 10.48 9.53 2.18
CA GLU A 202 11.83 9.21 1.71
C GLU A 202 11.92 7.90 0.92
N GLN A 203 11.03 6.94 1.19
CA GLN A 203 11.14 5.58 0.63
C GLN A 203 9.94 5.20 -0.24
N THR A 204 8.72 5.47 0.24
CA THR A 204 7.50 5.01 -0.43
C THR A 204 7.08 5.93 -1.58
N MET A 205 7.21 7.25 -1.43
CA MET A 205 6.95 8.20 -2.51
C MET A 205 7.81 7.94 -3.76
N PRO A 206 9.13 7.65 -3.66
CA PRO A 206 9.91 7.19 -4.80
C PRO A 206 9.32 5.96 -5.53
N ALA A 207 8.71 5.02 -4.79
CA ALA A 207 8.02 3.88 -5.39
C ALA A 207 6.76 4.32 -6.14
N VAL A 208 5.98 5.27 -5.58
CA VAL A 208 4.83 5.86 -6.26
C VAL A 208 5.28 6.56 -7.55
N GLU A 209 6.33 7.39 -7.51
CA GLU A 209 6.83 8.08 -8.71
C GLU A 209 7.30 7.09 -9.78
N TYR A 210 8.02 6.04 -9.38
CA TYR A 210 8.46 4.99 -10.31
C TYR A 210 7.29 4.35 -11.09
N TYR A 211 6.17 4.07 -10.42
CA TYR A 211 4.98 3.56 -11.10
C TYR A 211 4.18 4.64 -11.84
N ARG A 212 4.27 5.90 -11.40
CA ARG A 212 3.62 7.04 -12.06
C ARG A 212 4.25 7.33 -13.41
N GLU A 213 5.57 7.33 -13.50
CA GLU A 213 6.33 7.47 -14.76
C GLU A 213 5.98 6.38 -15.78
N ARG A 214 5.49 5.22 -15.31
CA ARG A 214 5.03 4.10 -16.14
C ARG A 214 3.54 4.15 -16.47
N GLY A 215 2.83 5.20 -16.08
CA GLY A 215 1.38 5.36 -16.33
C GLY A 215 0.50 4.37 -15.57
N MET A 216 0.97 3.85 -14.43
CA MET A 216 0.27 2.81 -13.67
C MET A 216 -0.43 3.35 -12.42
N VAL A 217 -0.12 4.58 -12.00
CA VAL A 217 -0.67 5.19 -10.80
C VAL A 217 -2.04 5.81 -11.06
N VAL A 218 -2.97 5.47 -10.19
CA VAL A 218 -4.32 6.00 -10.10
C VAL A 218 -4.42 6.74 -8.78
N SER A 219 -4.45 8.07 -8.81
CA SER A 219 -4.51 8.90 -7.60
C SER A 219 -5.95 9.18 -7.17
N VAL A 220 -6.21 9.10 -5.87
CA VAL A 220 -7.50 9.42 -5.25
C VAL A 220 -7.28 10.37 -4.09
N HIS A 221 -7.94 11.53 -4.13
CA HIS A 221 -7.99 12.42 -2.99
C HIS A 221 -8.79 11.78 -1.85
N SER A 222 -8.16 11.62 -0.69
CA SER A 222 -8.64 10.74 0.39
C SER A 222 -9.11 11.47 1.64
N GLU A 223 -9.40 12.77 1.51
CA GLU A 223 -10.09 13.56 2.53
C GLU A 223 -11.60 13.63 2.28
N GLY A 224 -12.35 13.89 3.35
CA GLY A 224 -13.82 13.84 3.37
C GLY A 224 -14.36 12.56 3.99
N LYS A 225 -15.62 12.25 3.68
CA LYS A 225 -16.31 11.06 4.18
C LYS A 225 -15.78 9.80 3.49
N VAL A 226 -15.89 8.67 4.18
CA VAL A 226 -15.36 7.39 3.68
C VAL A 226 -16.06 6.97 2.39
N GLU A 227 -17.37 7.19 2.33
CA GLU A 227 -18.23 6.85 1.19
C GLU A 227 -17.81 7.62 -0.08
N ASP A 228 -17.47 8.92 0.08
CA ASP A 228 -17.02 9.77 -1.03
C ASP A 228 -15.63 9.36 -1.53
N VAL A 229 -14.73 8.97 -0.62
CA VAL A 229 -13.40 8.47 -0.99
C VAL A 229 -13.52 7.11 -1.68
N PHE A 230 -14.39 6.24 -1.18
CA PHE A 230 -14.67 4.94 -1.78
C PHE A 230 -15.24 5.07 -3.19
N ALA A 231 -16.25 5.93 -3.39
CA ALA A 231 -16.86 6.16 -4.69
C ALA A 231 -15.82 6.61 -5.73
N ARG A 232 -14.96 7.58 -5.36
CA ARG A 232 -13.85 8.04 -6.20
C ARG A 232 -12.86 6.91 -6.51
N ALA A 233 -12.47 6.12 -5.51
CA ALA A 233 -11.55 5.01 -5.72
C ALA A 233 -12.14 3.92 -6.62
N LYS A 234 -13.43 3.60 -6.45
CA LYS A 234 -14.18 2.65 -7.28
C LYS A 234 -14.20 3.11 -8.73
N GLU A 235 -14.61 4.35 -8.98
CA GLU A 235 -14.66 4.95 -10.32
C GLU A 235 -13.29 4.92 -11.00
N MET A 236 -12.25 5.38 -10.31
CA MET A 236 -10.91 5.45 -10.87
C MET A 236 -10.32 4.07 -11.20
N LEU A 237 -10.65 3.03 -10.41
CA LEU A 237 -10.28 1.66 -10.73
C LEU A 237 -11.07 1.10 -11.92
N MET A 238 -12.36 1.42 -12.06
CA MET A 238 -13.16 1.02 -13.23
C MET A 238 -12.64 1.67 -14.51
N LEU A 239 -12.20 2.94 -14.47
CA LEU A 239 -11.58 3.60 -15.62
C LEU A 239 -10.25 2.93 -16.01
N ARG A 240 -9.48 2.48 -15.03
CA ARG A 240 -8.19 1.81 -15.26
C ARG A 240 -8.33 0.36 -15.69
N ILE A 241 -9.37 -0.33 -15.21
CA ILE A 241 -9.66 -1.75 -15.45
C ILE A 241 -11.11 -1.84 -15.92
N PRO A 242 -11.39 -1.56 -17.20
CA PRO A 242 -12.76 -1.46 -17.71
C PRO A 242 -13.60 -2.73 -17.49
N GLU A 243 -12.97 -3.89 -17.40
CA GLU A 243 -13.65 -5.16 -17.13
C GLU A 243 -14.41 -5.14 -15.79
N TRP A 244 -13.94 -4.33 -14.83
CA TRP A 244 -14.53 -4.21 -13.49
C TRP A 244 -15.78 -3.35 -13.44
N ALA A 245 -16.10 -2.59 -14.49
CA ALA A 245 -17.36 -1.86 -14.55
C ALA A 245 -18.57 -2.79 -14.41
N THR A 246 -18.51 -3.97 -15.03
CA THR A 246 -19.58 -4.98 -14.98
C THR A 246 -19.64 -5.76 -13.67
N LEU A 247 -18.59 -5.73 -12.85
CA LEU A 247 -18.57 -6.35 -11.52
C LEU A 247 -19.22 -5.43 -10.50
N ALA A 248 -18.94 -4.13 -10.61
CA ALA A 248 -19.43 -3.07 -9.73
C ALA A 248 -20.96 -2.90 -9.70
N ASP A 249 -21.66 -3.33 -10.76
CA ASP A 249 -23.11 -3.17 -10.94
C ASP A 249 -23.93 -4.36 -10.44
N LYS A 250 -23.30 -5.52 -10.21
CA LYS A 250 -24.01 -6.75 -9.79
C LYS A 250 -24.50 -6.71 -8.34
N ASP A 251 -23.91 -5.87 -7.49
CA ASP A 251 -24.31 -5.70 -6.09
C ASP A 251 -25.59 -4.84 -5.93
N HIS A 252 -26.15 -4.28 -7.01
CA HIS A 252 -27.39 -3.49 -6.96
C HIS A 252 -28.66 -4.25 -7.35
N VAL A 253 -28.57 -5.56 -7.67
CA VAL A 253 -29.71 -6.34 -8.22
C VAL A 253 -30.35 -7.31 -7.21
N GLU A 254 -29.83 -7.48 -5.99
CA GLU A 254 -30.51 -8.28 -4.94
C GLU A 254 -31.01 -7.41 -3.78
N VAL A 255 -32.00 -6.56 -4.07
CA VAL A 255 -33.03 -6.21 -3.09
C VAL A 255 -34.35 -6.68 -3.68
N ASN A 256 -34.56 -8.00 -3.68
CA ASN A 256 -35.86 -8.57 -3.99
C ASN A 256 -36.77 -8.38 -2.77
N GLU A 257 -37.82 -7.62 -3.00
CA GLU A 257 -39.07 -7.67 -2.26
C GLU A 257 -39.51 -9.13 -2.07
N ALA A 258 -39.65 -9.55 -0.81
CA ALA A 258 -40.41 -10.71 -0.38
C ALA A 258 -40.97 -10.43 1.03
#